data_AF-A0A099D0H1-F1
#
_entry.id   AF-A0A099D0H1-F1
#
_cell.length_a   1.000
_cell.length_b   1.000
_cell.length_c   1.000
_cell.angle_alpha   90.00
_cell.angle_beta   90.00
_cell.angle_gamma   90.00
#
_symmetry.space_group_name_H-M   'P 1'
#
loop_
_entity.id
_entity.type
_entity.pdbx_description
1 polymer ?
#
loop_
_entity_poly.entity_id
_entity_poly.type
_entity_poly.pdbx_seq_one_letter_code
_entity_poly.pdbx_strand_id
1 'polypeptide(L)'
;MSWVDYVIRTERIRAIYGDHLPSLDGITLREVTLDYEYLSVLLGFDLPELPVVMPKKWERKGADSVRLILDFSELSELAIQGWAAPLKVDLRMKKTGNGEVSAAIDSEEVYFSATARFASIREISAHKSPRG
;
A
#
# COMPACT_ATOMS: atom_id res chain seq x y z
N MET A 1 -4.24 -14.98 7.41
CA MET A 1 -3.70 -13.69 7.90
C MET A 1 -3.82 -12.70 6.77
N SER A 2 -4.34 -11.52 7.05
CA SER A 2 -4.45 -10.41 6.09
C SER A 2 -3.28 -9.45 6.26
N TRP A 3 -2.93 -8.69 5.23
CA TRP A 3 -1.83 -7.73 5.30
C TRP A 3 -2.00 -6.69 6.42
N VAL A 4 -3.25 -6.38 6.76
CA VAL A 4 -3.59 -5.47 7.86
C VAL A 4 -3.11 -5.98 9.22
N ASP A 5 -2.84 -7.27 9.37
CA ASP A 5 -2.32 -7.86 10.62
C ASP A 5 -0.87 -7.45 10.86
N TYR A 6 -0.17 -6.97 9.81
CA TYR A 6 1.21 -6.47 9.89
C TYR A 6 1.29 -4.95 10.02
N VAL A 7 0.15 -4.26 9.99
CA VAL A 7 0.07 -2.80 9.91
C VAL A 7 -0.57 -2.24 11.18
N ILE A 8 0.01 -1.18 11.73
CA ILE A 8 -0.56 -0.48 12.89
C ILE A 8 -1.57 0.58 12.46
N ARG A 9 -2.51 0.94 13.36
CA ARG A 9 -3.52 1.99 13.15
C ARG A 9 -4.44 1.70 11.94
N THR A 10 -5.06 0.52 11.94
CA THR A 10 -5.91 0.03 10.83
C THR A 10 -7.38 0.43 10.95
N GLU A 11 -7.74 1.28 11.92
CA GLU A 11 -9.13 1.65 12.21
C GLU A 11 -9.79 2.28 10.99
N ARG A 12 -9.04 3.11 10.25
CA ARG A 12 -9.56 3.83 9.09
C ARG A 12 -9.85 2.92 7.89
N ILE A 13 -8.98 1.96 7.58
CA ILE A 13 -9.24 1.02 6.46
C ILE A 13 -10.40 0.09 6.81
N ARG A 14 -10.47 -0.37 8.07
CA ARG A 14 -11.59 -1.20 8.57
C ARG A 14 -12.91 -0.45 8.57
N ALA A 15 -12.91 0.85 8.90
CA ALA A 15 -14.13 1.67 8.81
C ALA A 15 -14.63 1.86 7.37
N ILE A 16 -13.77 1.72 6.35
CA ILE A 16 -14.11 1.89 4.94
C ILE A 16 -14.54 0.56 4.31
N TYR A 17 -13.79 -0.51 4.57
CA TYR A 17 -13.98 -1.82 3.93
C TYR A 17 -14.76 -2.84 4.80
N GLY A 18 -14.98 -2.54 6.08
CA GLY A 18 -15.60 -3.46 7.03
C GLY A 18 -14.79 -4.75 7.16
N ASP A 19 -15.51 -5.88 7.10
CA ASP A 19 -14.91 -7.22 7.15
C ASP A 19 -14.27 -7.65 5.81
N HIS A 20 -14.58 -6.96 4.71
CA HIS A 20 -14.10 -7.28 3.36
C HIS A 20 -12.90 -6.40 3.00
N LEU A 21 -11.78 -6.66 3.67
CA LEU A 21 -10.54 -5.93 3.42
C LEU A 21 -9.97 -6.22 2.03
N PRO A 22 -9.41 -5.20 1.35
CA PRO A 22 -8.94 -5.33 -0.02
C PRO A 22 -7.68 -6.20 -0.08
N SER A 23 -7.54 -6.94 -1.18
CA SER A 23 -6.29 -7.64 -1.51
C SER A 23 -5.17 -6.65 -1.85
N LEU A 24 -3.92 -7.08 -1.65
CA LEU A 24 -2.72 -6.42 -2.16
C LEU A 24 -2.22 -7.07 -3.47
N ASP A 25 -2.98 -8.01 -4.01
CA ASP A 25 -2.69 -8.68 -5.28
C ASP A 25 -3.25 -7.85 -6.44
N GLY A 26 -2.43 -7.61 -7.46
CA GLY A 26 -2.79 -6.79 -8.62
C GLY A 26 -3.02 -5.31 -8.30
N ILE A 27 -2.33 -4.76 -7.29
CA ILE A 27 -2.31 -3.32 -7.02
C ILE A 27 -1.67 -2.58 -8.20
N THR A 28 -2.03 -1.30 -8.39
CA THR A 28 -1.31 -0.44 -9.33
C THR A 28 -0.30 0.40 -8.57
N LEU A 29 0.99 0.08 -8.69
CA LEU A 29 2.06 0.84 -8.03
C LEU A 29 2.17 2.23 -8.66
N ARG A 30 2.17 3.28 -7.82
CA ARG A 30 2.18 4.68 -8.26
C ARG A 30 3.46 5.41 -7.86
N GLU A 31 3.92 5.22 -6.64
CA GLU A 31 5.08 5.92 -6.12
C GLU A 31 5.83 5.12 -5.06
N VAL A 32 7.13 5.34 -5.02
CA VAL A 32 8.02 5.01 -3.91
C VAL A 32 8.70 6.30 -3.49
N THR A 33 8.48 6.76 -2.27
CA THR A 33 9.04 8.01 -1.75
C THR A 33 9.94 7.71 -0.58
N LEU A 34 11.20 8.12 -0.67
CA LEU A 34 12.15 8.02 0.44
C LEU A 34 12.04 9.26 1.32
N ASP A 35 11.81 9.06 2.61
CA ASP A 35 11.75 10.11 3.60
C ASP A 35 12.97 10.02 4.52
N TYR A 36 13.92 10.93 4.31
CA TYR A 36 15.14 10.97 5.10
C TYR A 36 14.91 11.50 6.51
N GLU A 37 13.93 12.38 6.72
CA GLU A 37 13.66 12.97 8.04
C GLU A 37 13.15 11.91 9.01
N TYR A 38 12.32 10.98 8.52
CA TYR A 38 11.72 9.90 9.32
C TYR A 38 12.37 8.53 9.11
N LEU A 39 13.44 8.46 8.30
CA LEU A 39 14.11 7.21 7.90
C LEU A 39 13.11 6.13 7.45
N SER A 40 12.20 6.53 6.57
CA SER A 40 11.10 5.69 6.11
C SER A 40 10.98 5.67 4.59
N VAL A 41 10.25 4.67 4.09
CA VAL A 41 9.82 4.62 2.69
C VAL A 41 8.30 4.57 2.64
N LEU A 42 7.73 5.44 1.82
CA LEU A 42 6.32 5.48 1.52
C LEU A 42 6.07 4.71 0.22
N LEU A 43 5.18 3.74 0.27
CA LEU A 43 4.73 2.98 -0.89
C LEU A 43 3.29 3.36 -1.20
N GLY A 44 3.09 4.08 -2.29
CA GLY A 44 1.78 4.55 -2.73
C GLY A 44 1.26 3.76 -3.93
N PHE A 45 0.05 3.22 -3.82
CA PHE A 45 -0.57 2.39 -4.84
C PHE A 45 -2.10 2.49 -4.84
N ASP A 46 -2.70 2.11 -5.96
CA ASP A 46 -4.15 1.98 -6.07
C ASP A 46 -4.57 0.54 -5.78
N LEU A 47 -5.62 0.40 -4.98
CA LEU A 47 -6.21 -0.88 -4.64
C LEU A 47 -7.02 -1.44 -5.81
N PRO A 48 -7.03 -2.77 -6.01
CA PRO A 48 -7.80 -3.42 -7.08
C PRO A 48 -9.31 -3.37 -6.83
N GLU A 49 -9.72 -3.16 -5.57
CA GLU A 49 -11.10 -3.31 -5.11
C GLU A 49 -11.60 -2.04 -4.43
N LEU A 50 -12.80 -1.61 -4.80
CA LEU A 50 -13.55 -0.58 -4.08
C LEU A 50 -14.22 -1.20 -2.85
N PRO A 51 -14.46 -0.41 -1.79
CA PRO A 51 -15.28 -0.88 -0.68
C PRO A 51 -16.71 -1.18 -1.15
N VAL A 52 -17.33 -2.19 -0.54
CA VAL A 52 -18.72 -2.61 -0.82
C VAL A 52 -19.69 -1.44 -0.69
N VAL A 53 -19.46 -0.57 0.30
CA VAL A 53 -20.21 0.67 0.50
C VAL A 53 -19.24 1.84 0.45
N MET A 54 -19.33 2.63 -0.62
CA MET A 54 -18.49 3.81 -0.78
C MET A 54 -18.88 4.90 0.24
N PRO A 55 -17.92 5.52 0.92
CA PRO A 55 -18.17 6.74 1.67
C PRO A 55 -18.84 7.81 0.79
N LYS A 56 -19.92 8.44 1.27
CA LYS A 56 -20.70 9.45 0.50
C LYS A 56 -19.85 10.53 -0.18
N LYS A 57 -18.75 10.93 0.45
CA LYS A 57 -17.80 11.91 -0.10
C LYS A 57 -17.07 11.41 -1.35
N TRP A 58 -16.82 10.11 -1.45
CA TRP A 58 -16.15 9.47 -2.58
C TRP A 58 -17.13 9.24 -3.73
N GLU A 59 -18.36 8.81 -3.43
CA GLU A 59 -19.45 8.71 -4.41
C GLU A 59 -19.73 10.04 -5.11
N ARG A 60 -19.87 11.13 -4.34
CA ARG A 60 -20.08 12.47 -4.88
C ARG A 60 -18.95 12.96 -5.79
N LYS A 61 -17.72 12.45 -5.59
CA LYS A 61 -16.57 12.75 -6.45
C LYS A 61 -16.53 11.89 -7.72
N GLY A 62 -17.40 10.89 -7.84
CA GLY A 62 -17.34 9.90 -8.91
C GLY A 62 -16.02 9.13 -8.90
N ALA A 63 -15.49 8.83 -7.70
CA ALA A 63 -14.26 8.08 -7.55
C ALA A 63 -14.46 6.62 -7.98
N ASP A 64 -13.51 6.10 -8.75
CA ASP A 64 -13.49 4.72 -9.26
C ASP A 64 -12.25 3.94 -8.78
N SER A 65 -11.35 4.61 -8.03
CA SER A 65 -10.15 4.00 -7.48
C SER A 65 -9.86 4.54 -6.07
N VAL A 66 -9.30 3.67 -5.23
CA VAL A 66 -8.84 3.99 -3.87
C VAL A 66 -7.32 3.90 -3.84
N ARG A 67 -6.68 5.01 -3.45
CA ARG A 67 -5.25 5.09 -3.24
C ARG A 67 -4.93 4.85 -1.77
N LEU A 68 -3.93 4.02 -1.54
CA LEU A 68 -3.36 3.71 -0.23
C LEU A 68 -1.88 4.12 -0.24
N ILE A 69 -1.43 4.77 0.84
CA ILE A 69 -0.01 5.03 1.09
C ILE A 69 0.36 4.29 2.37
N LEU A 70 1.22 3.28 2.24
CA LEU A 70 1.85 2.60 3.36
C LEU A 70 3.17 3.27 3.71
N ASP A 71 3.44 3.44 4.99
CA ASP A 71 4.67 4.00 5.54
C ASP A 71 5.41 2.92 6.31
N PHE A 72 6.61 2.58 5.84
CA PHE A 72 7.51 1.63 6.46
C PHE A 72 8.61 2.40 7.19
N SER A 73 8.47 2.54 8.51
CA SER A 73 9.30 3.41 9.34
C SER A 73 10.30 2.65 10.20
N GLU A 74 11.42 3.33 10.52
CA GLU A 74 12.62 2.71 11.09
C GLU A 74 13.12 1.57 10.19
N LEU A 75 13.51 1.95 8.96
CA LEU A 75 14.03 1.00 7.97
C LEU A 75 15.34 0.36 8.43
N SER A 76 15.39 -0.97 8.32
CA SER A 76 16.62 -1.76 8.46
C SER A 76 17.20 -2.16 7.10
N GLU A 77 16.34 -2.40 6.11
CA GLU A 77 16.73 -2.76 4.75
C GLU A 77 15.79 -2.13 3.72
N LEU A 78 16.37 -1.71 2.60
CA LEU A 78 15.64 -1.20 1.44
C LEU A 78 16.39 -1.57 0.16
N ALA A 79 15.66 -2.12 -0.81
CA ALA A 79 16.16 -2.32 -2.16
C ALA A 79 15.07 -2.00 -3.19
N ILE A 80 15.49 -1.32 -4.26
CA ILE A 80 14.63 -0.95 -5.39
C ILE A 80 15.45 -1.19 -6.67
N GLN A 81 14.91 -1.96 -7.60
CA GLN A 81 15.54 -2.23 -8.89
C GLN A 81 14.50 -2.23 -10.00
N GLY A 82 14.83 -1.62 -11.14
CA GLY A 82 13.88 -1.42 -12.22
C GLY A 82 12.84 -0.34 -11.91
N TRP A 83 12.21 0.19 -12.96
CA TRP A 83 11.07 1.10 -12.86
C TRP A 83 10.48 1.34 -14.26
N ALA A 84 9.44 0.61 -14.65
CA ALA A 84 8.81 0.75 -15.96
C ALA A 84 7.27 0.70 -15.85
N ALA A 85 6.56 1.67 -16.43
CA ALA A 85 5.10 1.76 -16.36
C ALA A 85 4.40 0.99 -17.51
N PRO A 86 3.15 0.49 -17.32
CA PRO A 86 2.34 0.51 -16.09
C PRO A 86 2.61 -0.69 -15.16
N LEU A 87 2.68 -0.45 -13.85
CA LEU A 87 3.05 -1.46 -12.84
C LEU A 87 1.82 -2.01 -12.13
N LYS A 88 1.24 -3.09 -12.67
CA LYS A 88 0.29 -3.91 -11.93
C LYS A 88 1.05 -5.07 -11.27
N VAL A 89 1.10 -5.08 -9.95
CA VAL A 89 2.00 -5.95 -9.19
C VAL A 89 1.31 -6.51 -7.94
N ASP A 90 1.88 -7.55 -7.37
CA ASP A 90 1.46 -8.10 -6.08
C ASP A 90 2.39 -7.61 -4.97
N LEU A 91 1.82 -7.11 -3.88
CA LEU A 91 2.57 -6.73 -2.69
C LEU A 91 2.39 -7.79 -1.60
N ARG A 92 3.49 -8.47 -1.26
CA ARG A 92 3.52 -9.49 -0.21
C ARG A 92 4.09 -8.91 1.07
N MET A 93 3.44 -9.21 2.20
CA MET A 93 3.87 -8.75 3.53
C MET A 93 3.96 -9.91 4.51
N LYS A 94 4.93 -9.84 5.43
CA LYS A 94 5.12 -10.83 6.49
C LYS A 94 5.82 -10.22 7.71
N LYS A 95 5.74 -10.92 8.85
CA LYS A 95 6.68 -10.70 9.96
C LYS A 95 7.95 -11.50 9.75
N THR A 96 9.09 -10.88 10.02
CA THR A 96 10.40 -11.53 10.10
C THR A 96 10.58 -12.23 11.44
N GLY A 97 11.63 -13.05 11.57
CA GLY A 97 11.92 -13.78 12.82
C GLY A 97 12.24 -12.89 14.03
N ASN A 98 12.71 -11.65 13.79
CA ASN A 98 12.97 -10.64 14.82
C ASN A 98 11.77 -9.70 15.08
N GLY A 99 10.62 -9.93 14.43
CA GLY A 99 9.38 -9.17 14.65
C GLY A 99 9.23 -7.89 13.82
N GLU A 100 10.14 -7.60 12.90
CA GLU A 100 10.00 -6.53 11.91
C GLU A 100 8.96 -6.90 10.83
N VAL A 101 8.50 -5.90 10.09
CA VAL A 101 7.64 -6.08 8.93
C VAL A 101 8.50 -6.10 7.67
N SER A 102 8.38 -7.15 6.88
CA SER A 102 8.98 -7.24 5.55
C SER A 102 7.88 -7.14 4.49
N ALA A 103 8.12 -6.29 3.51
CA ALA A 103 7.25 -6.05 2.36
C ALA A 103 8.05 -6.22 1.07
N ALA A 104 7.49 -6.92 0.09
CA ALA A 104 8.16 -7.19 -1.18
C ALA A 104 7.20 -7.17 -2.37
N ILE A 105 7.69 -6.62 -3.48
CA ILE A 105 7.16 -6.74 -4.83
C ILE A 105 8.26 -7.37 -5.66
N ASP A 106 7.94 -8.46 -6.34
CA ASP A 106 8.85 -9.19 -7.23
C ASP A 106 8.15 -9.36 -8.58
N SER A 107 8.56 -8.55 -9.56
CA SER A 107 8.02 -8.55 -10.92
C SER A 107 9.15 -8.29 -11.92
N GLU A 108 8.89 -8.53 -13.20
CA GLU A 108 9.90 -8.33 -14.26
C GLU A 108 10.29 -6.85 -14.41
N GLU A 109 9.33 -5.95 -14.21
CA GLU A 109 9.49 -4.51 -14.43
C GLU A 109 10.02 -3.77 -13.20
N VAL A 110 9.71 -4.26 -12.00
CA VAL A 110 10.12 -3.67 -10.73
C VAL A 110 10.34 -4.73 -9.65
N TYR A 111 11.44 -4.58 -8.93
CA TYR A 111 11.70 -5.22 -7.66
C TYR A 111 11.72 -4.16 -6.56
N PHE A 112 10.96 -4.38 -5.51
CA PHE A 112 10.96 -3.56 -4.30
C PHE A 112 11.00 -4.48 -3.09
N SER A 113 11.88 -4.20 -2.13
CA SER A 113 11.83 -4.82 -0.82
C SER A 113 12.15 -3.83 0.27
N ALA A 114 11.36 -3.82 1.33
CA ALA A 114 11.61 -3.05 2.54
C ALA A 114 11.44 -3.92 3.78
N THR A 115 12.39 -3.83 4.70
CA THR A 115 12.26 -4.36 6.06
C THR A 115 12.30 -3.19 7.03
N ALA A 116 11.29 -3.09 7.88
CA ALA A 116 11.09 -1.96 8.77
C ALA A 116 10.50 -2.42 10.10
N ARG A 117 10.77 -1.68 11.17
CA ARG A 117 10.19 -1.98 12.48
C ARG A 117 8.68 -1.90 12.48
N PHE A 118 8.13 -0.90 11.79
CA PHE A 118 6.69 -0.65 11.72
C PHE A 118 6.23 -0.45 10.27
N ALA A 119 5.01 -0.93 9.99
CA ALA A 119 4.25 -0.54 8.81
C ALA A 119 2.96 0.13 9.28
N SER A 120 2.59 1.26 8.69
CA SER A 120 1.38 2.01 9.02
C SER A 120 0.68 2.53 7.79
N ILE A 121 -0.61 2.84 7.89
CA ILE A 121 -1.34 3.51 6.82
C ILE A 121 -1.16 5.02 7.00
N ARG A 122 -0.43 5.65 6.08
CA ARG A 122 -0.22 7.11 6.07
C ARG A 122 -1.44 7.83 5.51
N GLU A 123 -1.97 7.34 4.40
CA GLU A 123 -3.10 7.96 3.71
C GLU A 123 -4.03 6.92 3.09
N ILE A 124 -5.34 7.22 3.13
CA ILE A 124 -6.36 6.54 2.33
C ILE A 124 -7.20 7.62 1.65
N SER A 125 -7.16 7.66 0.32
CA SER A 125 -7.91 8.61 -0.49
C SER A 125 -8.58 7.90 -1.66
N ALA A 126 -9.62 8.53 -2.23
CA ALA A 126 -10.26 8.02 -3.43
C ALA A 126 -10.24 9.09 -4.50
N HIS A 127 -10.05 8.64 -5.73
CA HIS A 127 -9.86 9.50 -6.88
C HIS A 127 -10.54 8.89 -8.10
N LYS A 128 -10.60 9.69 -9.15
CA LYS A 128 -10.98 9.23 -10.47
C LYS A 128 -9.71 8.88 -11.21
N SER A 129 -9.60 7.64 -11.65
CA SER A 129 -8.45 7.15 -12.39
C SER A 129 -8.23 8.03 -13.64
N PRO A 130 -6.98 8.33 -14.01
CA PRO A 130 -6.70 8.98 -15.29
C PRO A 130 -7.36 8.17 -16.39
N ARG A 131 -8.08 8.83 -17.32
CA ARG A 131 -8.49 8.14 -18.55
C ARG A 131 -7.20 7.75 -19.27
N GLY A 132 -6.97 6.44 -19.41
CA GLY A 132 -5.95 5.92 -20.31
C GLY A 132 -6.21 6.32 -21.76
#